data_AF-A0A3N5HJS3-F1
#
_entry.id   AF-A0A3N5HJS3-F1
#
_cell.length_a   1.000
_cell.length_b   1.000
_cell.length_c   1.000
_cell.angle_alpha   90.00
_cell.angle_beta   90.00
_cell.angle_gamma   90.00
#
_symmetry.space_group_name_H-M   'P 1'
#
loop_
_entity.id
_entity.type
_entity.pdbx_description
1 polymer ?
#
loop_
_entity_poly.entity_id
_entity_poly.type
_entity_poly.pdbx_seq_one_letter_code
_entity_poly.pdbx_strand_id
1 'polypeptide(L)'
;MSRGLAVWLFIMLVETLHGLLRGLLLVPRVGEETAGRIGWPIGLVIVLGISIALAPWMAIRDTSALLRLGGLWAVLTLIFELTIGLLRGL
;
A
#
# COMPACT_ATOMS: atom_id res chain seq x y z
N MET A 1 -12.51 9.28 -10.79
CA MET A 1 -11.36 8.38 -10.98
C MET A 1 -10.03 9.00 -10.57
N SER A 2 -9.67 10.22 -11.00
CA SER A 2 -8.38 10.86 -10.66
C SER A 2 -8.08 10.97 -9.15
N ARG A 3 -9.09 11.27 -8.33
CA ARG A 3 -8.94 11.29 -6.86
C ARG A 3 -8.58 9.92 -6.29
N GLY A 4 -9.21 8.85 -6.79
CA GLY A 4 -8.89 7.49 -6.38
C GLY A 4 -7.48 7.06 -6.77
N LEU A 5 -6.97 7.51 -7.92
CA LEU A 5 -5.56 7.32 -8.30
C LEU A 5 -4.61 8.09 -7.39
N ALA A 6 -4.95 9.32 -7.01
CA ALA A 6 -4.17 10.10 -6.07
C ALA A 6 -4.09 9.43 -4.68
N VAL A 7 -5.21 8.88 -4.19
CA VAL A 7 -5.23 8.09 -2.94
C VAL A 7 -4.32 6.86 -3.06
N TRP A 8 -4.40 6.12 -4.18
CA TRP A 8 -3.52 4.97 -4.40
C TRP A 8 -2.04 5.36 -4.40
N LEU A 9 -1.65 6.41 -5.13
CA LEU A 9 -0.27 6.90 -5.13
C LEU A 9 0.21 7.26 -3.72
N PHE A 10 -0.65 7.90 -2.94
CA PHE A 10 -0.35 8.25 -1.56
C PHE A 10 -0.17 7.00 -0.69
N ILE A 11 -1.03 5.99 -0.84
CA ILE A 11 -0.88 4.69 -0.16
C ILE A 11 0.46 4.05 -0.52
N MET A 12 0.82 3.98 -1.81
CA MET A 12 2.08 3.38 -2.24
C MET A 12 3.30 4.10 -1.67
N LEU A 13 3.26 5.43 -1.60
CA LEU A 13 4.32 6.22 -0.98
C LEU A 13 4.49 5.89 0.50
N VAL A 14 3.38 5.86 1.26
CA VAL A 14 3.40 5.57 2.70
C VAL A 14 3.86 4.13 2.95
N GLU A 15 3.35 3.16 2.20
CA GLU A 15 3.76 1.76 2.32
C GLU A 15 5.24 1.54 1.96
N THR A 16 5.73 2.25 0.94
CA THR A 16 7.16 2.21 0.59
C THR A 16 8.03 2.76 1.73
N LEU A 17 7.62 3.87 2.33
CA LEU A 17 8.32 4.45 3.47
C LEU A 17 8.25 3.52 4.70
N HIS A 18 7.10 2.94 4.98
CA HIS A 18 6.93 1.98 6.06
C HIS A 18 7.82 0.74 5.86
N GLY A 19 7.85 0.16 4.66
CA GLY A 19 8.74 -0.95 4.32
C GLY A 19 10.22 -0.60 4.48
N LEU A 20 10.62 0.61 4.05
CA LEU A 20 11.98 1.13 4.24
C LEU A 20 12.33 1.27 5.73
N LEU A 21 11.45 1.90 6.52
CA LEU A 21 11.66 2.08 7.96
C LEU A 21 11.71 0.73 8.68
N ARG A 22 10.88 -0.24 8.29
CA ARG A 22 10.95 -1.62 8.80
C ARG A 22 12.31 -2.24 8.52
N GLY A 23 12.80 -2.12 7.28
CA GLY A 23 14.11 -2.64 6.87
C GLY A 23 15.29 -1.98 7.59
N LEU A 24 15.24 -0.66 7.79
CA LEU A 24 16.34 0.09 8.41
C LEU A 24 16.33 0.00 9.95
N LEU A 25 15.14 -0.08 10.57
CA LEU A 25 14.98 0.05 12.01
C LEU A 25 14.61 -1.25 12.69
N LEU A 26 13.70 -2.06 12.13
CA LEU A 26 13.23 -3.27 12.80
C LEU A 26 14.13 -4.47 12.47
N VAL A 27 14.49 -4.67 11.20
CA VAL A 27 15.29 -5.83 10.77
C VAL A 27 16.60 -5.97 11.56
N PRO A 28 17.41 -4.90 11.79
CA PRO A 28 18.66 -5.04 12.55
C PRO A 28 18.46 -5.39 14.04
N ARG A 29 17.25 -5.19 14.58
CA ARG A 29 16.95 -5.39 16.01
C ARG A 29 16.28 -6.72 16.30
N VAL A 30 15.42 -7.20 15.40
CA VAL A 30 14.58 -8.39 15.65
C VAL A 30 14.71 -9.48 14.57
N GLY A 31 15.51 -9.24 13.53
CA GLY A 31 15.66 -10.12 12.37
C GLY A 31 14.52 -9.96 11.34
N GLU A 32 14.75 -10.45 10.12
CA GLU A 32 13.85 -10.27 8.97
C GLU A 32 12.46 -10.88 9.21
N GLU A 33 12.42 -12.12 9.71
CA GLU A 33 11.15 -12.84 9.89
C GLU A 33 10.23 -12.16 10.91
N THR A 34 10.78 -11.80 12.08
CA THR A 34 10.03 -11.10 13.12
C THR A 34 9.62 -9.69 12.67
N ALA A 35 10.52 -8.97 12.00
CA ALA A 35 10.20 -7.66 11.43
C ALA A 35 9.05 -7.77 10.42
N GLY A 36 9.04 -8.82 9.59
CA GLY A 36 7.95 -9.12 8.66
C GLY A 36 6.62 -9.40 9.35
N ARG A 37 6.61 -10.24 10.40
CA ARG A 37 5.41 -10.55 11.20
C ARG A 37 4.80 -9.31 11.87
N ILE A 38 5.63 -8.36 12.30
CA ILE A 38 5.20 -7.09 12.89
C ILE A 38 4.75 -6.10 11.80
N GLY A 39 5.48 -6.03 10.69
CA GLY A 39 5.22 -5.09 9.61
C GLY A 39 3.94 -5.40 8.83
N TRP A 40 3.61 -6.67 8.60
CA TRP A 40 2.40 -7.05 7.86
C TRP A 40 1.10 -6.45 8.42
N PRO A 41 0.76 -6.61 9.72
CA PRO A 41 -0.46 -6.02 10.25
C PRO A 41 -0.42 -4.49 10.27
N ILE A 42 0.76 -3.87 10.44
CA ILE A 42 0.92 -2.41 10.37
C ILE A 42 0.61 -1.90 8.97
N GLY A 43 1.12 -2.56 7.94
CA GLY A 43 0.87 -2.18 6.54
C GLY A 43 -0.62 -2.29 6.19
N LEU A 44 -1.27 -3.36 6.65
CA LEU A 44 -2.73 -3.51 6.51
C LEU A 44 -3.49 -2.34 7.16
N VAL A 45 -3.13 -1.96 8.39
CA VAL A 45 -3.75 -0.84 9.10
C VAL A 45 -3.51 0.48 8.38
N ILE A 46 -2.32 0.70 7.83
CA ILE A 46 -1.99 1.90 7.04
C ILE A 46 -2.89 1.99 5.80
N VAL A 47 -2.92 0.93 4.97
CA VAL A 47 -3.70 0.91 3.73
C VAL A 47 -5.19 1.11 4.01
N LEU A 48 -5.75 0.39 4.97
CA LEU A 48 -7.16 0.51 5.35
C LEU A 48 -7.46 1.88 5.97
N GLY A 49 -6.61 2.35 6.87
CA GLY A 49 -6.77 3.64 7.53
C GLY A 49 -6.81 4.79 6.54
N ILE A 50 -5.86 4.83 5.59
CA ILE A 50 -5.84 5.84 4.52
C ILE A 50 -7.07 5.71 3.61
N SER A 51 -7.40 4.49 3.20
CA SER A 51 -8.53 4.23 2.32
C SER A 51 -9.85 4.70 2.92
N ILE A 52 -10.08 4.43 4.21
CA ILE A 52 -11.29 4.84 4.94
C ILE A 52 -11.29 6.36 5.16
N ALA A 53 -10.18 6.93 5.61
CA ALA A 53 -10.08 8.37 5.89
C ALA A 53 -10.30 9.22 4.62
N LEU A 54 -9.84 8.74 3.46
CA LEU A 54 -9.97 9.45 2.19
C LEU A 54 -11.16 8.99 1.34
N ALA A 55 -11.92 7.98 1.78
CA ALA A 55 -13.13 7.53 1.08
C ALA A 55 -14.14 8.67 0.83
N PRO A 56 -14.45 9.55 1.80
CA PRO A 56 -15.35 10.68 1.56
C PRO A 56 -14.82 11.64 0.47
N TRP A 57 -13.50 11.84 0.42
CA TRP A 57 -12.86 12.74 -0.55
C TRP A 57 -12.91 12.20 -1.98
N MET A 58 -12.83 10.88 -2.15
CA MET A 58 -13.00 10.22 -3.44
C MET A 58 -14.40 10.45 -4.03
N ALA A 59 -15.41 10.64 -3.18
CA ALA A 59 -16.79 10.98 -3.54
C ALA A 59 -17.43 10.03 -4.58
N ILE A 60 -17.02 8.75 -4.56
CA ILE A 60 -17.57 7.72 -5.45
C ILE A 60 -18.76 7.05 -4.75
N ARG A 61 -19.95 7.15 -5.35
CA ARG A 61 -21.20 6.62 -4.78
C ARG A 61 -21.69 5.34 -5.46
N ASP A 62 -21.16 5.03 -6.64
CA ASP A 62 -21.55 3.87 -7.43
C ASP A 62 -20.67 2.65 -7.11
N THR A 63 -21.32 1.51 -6.82
CA THR A 63 -20.63 0.26 -6.47
C THR A 63 -19.78 -0.27 -7.63
N SER A 64 -20.26 -0.15 -8.88
CA SER A 64 -19.50 -0.59 -10.05
C SER A 64 -18.22 0.23 -10.21
N ALA A 65 -18.30 1.55 -9.99
CA ALA A 65 -17.15 2.44 -9.99
C ALA A 65 -16.15 2.14 -8.85
N LEU A 66 -16.63 1.76 -7.66
CA LEU A 66 -15.77 1.32 -6.55
C LEU A 66 -15.05 0.00 -6.88
N LEU A 67 -15.75 -0.99 -7.45
CA LEU A 67 -15.15 -2.26 -7.86
C LEU A 67 -14.10 -2.06 -8.95
N ARG A 68 -14.37 -1.21 -9.95
CA ARG A 68 -13.38 -0.85 -10.98
C ARG A 68 -12.16 -0.15 -10.38
N LEU A 69 -12.36 0.75 -9.42
CA LEU A 69 -11.26 1.42 -8.74
C LEU A 69 -10.41 0.43 -7.92
N GLY A 70 -11.06 -0.46 -7.16
CA GLY A 70 -10.37 -1.50 -6.39
C GLY A 70 -9.61 -2.46 -7.28
N GLY A 71 -10.20 -2.89 -8.41
CA GLY A 71 -9.52 -3.71 -9.42
C GLY A 71 -8.31 -3.00 -10.03
N LEU A 72 -8.46 -1.71 -10.36
CA LEU A 72 -7.35 -0.89 -10.84
C LEU A 72 -6.24 -0.78 -9.79
N TRP A 73 -6.58 -0.55 -8.52
CA TRP A 73 -5.60 -0.52 -7.43
C TRP A 73 -4.86 -1.84 -7.30
N ALA A 74 -5.56 -2.98 -7.37
CA ALA A 74 -4.93 -4.30 -7.29
C ALA A 74 -3.93 -4.52 -8.43
N VAL A 75 -4.31 -4.21 -9.68
CA VAL A 75 -3.43 -4.34 -10.85
C VAL A 75 -2.22 -3.42 -10.73
N LEU A 76 -2.42 -2.15 -10.35
CA LEU A 76 -1.32 -1.19 -10.20
C LEU A 76 -0.38 -1.58 -9.05
N THR A 77 -0.92 -2.08 -7.94
CA THR A 77 -0.13 -2.56 -6.80
C THR A 77 0.72 -3.76 -7.20
N LEU A 78 0.14 -4.73 -7.92
CA LEU A 78 0.87 -5.88 -8.45
C LEU A 78 2.01 -5.45 -9.37
N ILE A 79 1.74 -4.55 -10.34
CA ILE A 79 2.76 -4.01 -11.24
C ILE A 79 3.87 -3.31 -10.44
N PHE A 80 3.50 -2.51 -9.45
CA PHE A 80 4.46 -1.80 -8.60
C PHE A 80 5.34 -2.77 -7.81
N GLU A 81 4.74 -3.76 -7.12
CA GLU A 81 5.46 -4.74 -6.33
C GLU A 81 6.41 -5.58 -7.19
N LEU A 82 5.97 -6.03 -8.36
CA LEU A 82 6.82 -6.75 -9.31
C LEU A 82 7.96 -5.87 -9.82
N THR A 83 7.69 -4.60 -10.15
CA THR A 83 8.71 -3.65 -10.62
C THR A 83 9.77 -3.43 -9.55
N ILE A 84 9.36 -3.16 -8.31
CA ILE A 84 10.27 -2.94 -7.19
C ILE A 84 11.05 -4.21 -6.86
N GLY A 85 10.38 -5.37 -6.93
CA GLY A 85 11.01 -6.66 -6.82
C GLY A 85 12.13 -6.84 -7.83
N LEU A 86 11.84 -6.68 -9.12
CA LEU A 86 12.82 -6.78 -10.19
C LEU A 86 14.01 -5.81 -10.00
N LEU A 87 13.74 -4.58 -9.56
CA LEU A 87 14.78 -3.59 -9.27
C LEU A 87 15.66 -3.96 -8.06
N ARG A 88 15.12 -4.73 -7.10
CA ARG A 88 15.82 -5.20 -5.90
C ARG A 88 16.47 -6.58 -6.08
N GLY A 89 16.34 -7.17 -7.25
CA GLY A 89 16.86 -8.51 -7.52
C GLY A 89 15.99 -9.62 -6.94
N LEU A 90 14.66 -9.44 -6.90
CA LEU A 90 13.82 -10.57 -7.31
C LEU A 90 14.27 -11.04 -8.70
#